data_AF-A0A3C1E138-F1
#
_entry.id   AF-A0A3C1E138-F1
#
_cell.length_a   1.000
_cell.length_b   1.000
_cell.length_c   1.000
_cell.angle_alpha   90.00
_cell.angle_beta   90.00
_cell.angle_gamma   90.00
#
_symmetry.space_group_name_H-M   'P 1'
#
loop_
_entity.id
_entity.type
_entity.pdbx_description
1 polymer ?
#
loop_
_entity_poly.entity_id
_entity_poly.type
_entity_poly.pdbx_seq_one_letter_code
_entity_poly.pdbx_strand_id
1 'polypeptide(L)'
;GMLASVTTLPVVGVPVALSKLDGLDSLLSIVQMPAGVPVATVSIGGARNAALLAIRILAVSDPALSAKLLDYAKGLEELVAQKNTALKSTL
;
A
#
# COMPACT_ATOMS: atom_id res chain seq x y z
N GLY A 1 -3.13 -6.31 -14.35
CA GLY A 1 -4.08 -7.12 -15.12
C GLY A 1 -3.57 -8.53 -15.34
N MET A 2 -2.71 -8.73 -16.35
CA MET A 2 -2.32 -10.07 -16.83
C MET A 2 -1.83 -11.05 -15.77
N LEU A 3 -1.04 -10.61 -14.79
CA LEU A 3 -0.58 -11.52 -13.73
C LEU A 3 -1.76 -12.10 -12.94
N ALA A 4 -2.78 -11.29 -12.64
CA ALA A 4 -3.97 -11.74 -11.90
C ALA A 4 -4.85 -12.70 -12.72
N SER A 5 -4.79 -12.67 -14.05
CA SER A 5 -5.55 -13.60 -14.89
C SER A 5 -4.91 -14.99 -15.01
N VAL A 6 -3.68 -15.16 -14.54
CA VAL A 6 -2.92 -16.42 -14.67
C VAL A 6 -2.49 -17.00 -13.32
N THR A 7 -2.99 -16.45 -12.21
CA THR A 7 -2.67 -16.94 -10.86
C THR A 7 -3.91 -16.93 -9.98
N THR A 8 -3.94 -17.82 -8.99
CA THR A 8 -4.92 -17.81 -7.90
C THR A 8 -4.45 -17.01 -6.69
N LEU A 9 -3.19 -16.55 -6.69
CA LEU A 9 -2.64 -15.75 -5.62
C LEU A 9 -3.16 -14.31 -5.66
N PRO A 10 -3.26 -13.62 -4.51
CA PRO A 10 -3.61 -12.20 -4.49
C PRO A 10 -2.55 -11.36 -5.22
N VAL A 11 -2.99 -10.45 -6.07
CA VAL A 11 -2.10 -9.53 -6.81
C VAL A 11 -2.34 -8.10 -6.33
N VAL A 12 -1.26 -7.44 -5.91
CA VAL A 12 -1.26 -6.03 -5.50
C VAL A 12 -0.69 -5.18 -6.65
N GLY A 13 -1.46 -4.19 -7.10
CA GLY A 13 -1.07 -3.29 -8.19
C GLY A 13 -0.59 -1.94 -7.67
N VAL A 14 0.56 -1.47 -8.14
CA VAL A 14 1.08 -0.11 -7.86
C VAL A 14 1.07 0.69 -9.16
N PRO A 15 0.18 1.70 -9.30
CA PRO A 15 0.25 2.61 -10.42
C PRO A 15 1.54 3.43 -10.35
N VAL A 16 2.27 3.52 -11.45
CA VAL A 16 3.49 4.32 -11.54
C VAL A 16 3.17 5.61 -12.28
N ALA A 17 3.53 6.76 -11.72
CA ALA A 17 3.34 8.03 -12.41
C ALA A 17 4.21 8.08 -13.67
N LEU A 18 3.60 8.45 -14.79
CA LEU A 18 4.29 8.69 -16.06
C LEU A 18 4.46 10.19 -16.30
N SER A 19 5.12 10.55 -17.40
CA SER A 19 5.41 11.94 -17.76
C SER A 19 4.17 12.79 -18.08
N LYS A 20 3.01 12.16 -18.25
CA LYS A 20 1.72 12.80 -18.54
C LYS A 20 0.68 12.23 -17.59
N LEU A 21 -0.34 13.04 -17.30
CA LEU A 21 -1.53 12.65 -16.53
C LEU A 21 -1.27 12.22 -15.07
N ASP A 22 -0.07 12.48 -14.54
CA ASP A 22 0.33 12.20 -13.15
C ASP A 22 -0.01 10.78 -12.65
N GLY A 23 -0.05 9.79 -13.56
CA GLY A 23 -0.37 8.41 -13.25
C GLY A 23 -1.86 8.07 -13.14
N LEU A 24 -2.77 8.97 -13.50
CA LEU A 24 -4.22 8.68 -13.56
C LEU A 24 -4.54 7.59 -14.59
N ASP A 25 -3.84 7.59 -15.73
CA ASP A 25 -3.89 6.55 -16.75
C ASP A 25 -3.43 5.19 -16.21
N SER A 26 -2.34 5.18 -15.46
CA SER A 26 -1.82 4.00 -14.78
C SER A 26 -2.76 3.51 -13.69
N LEU A 27 -3.40 4.41 -12.94
CA LEU A 27 -4.37 4.06 -11.91
C LEU A 27 -5.59 3.38 -12.54
N LEU A 28 -6.19 4.01 -13.55
CA LEU A 28 -7.40 3.50 -14.20
C LEU A 28 -7.15 2.19 -14.95
N SER A 29 -5.99 2.02 -15.60
CA SER A 29 -5.63 0.78 -16.28
C SER A 29 -5.38 -0.41 -15.35
N ILE A 30 -5.11 -0.17 -14.06
CA ILE A 30 -4.88 -1.22 -13.07
C ILE A 30 -6.13 -1.50 -12.23
N VAL A 31 -6.86 -0.47 -11.78
CA VAL A 31 -7.99 -0.62 -10.85
C VAL A 31 -9.27 -1.09 -11.53
N GLN A 32 -9.49 -0.75 -12.81
CA GLN A 32 -10.72 -1.07 -13.55
C GLN A 32 -10.72 -2.50 -14.12
N MET A 33 -10.39 -3.48 -13.28
CA MET A 33 -10.44 -4.88 -13.69
C MET A 33 -11.90 -5.38 -13.79
N PRO A 34 -12.24 -6.21 -14.78
CA PRO A 34 -13.57 -6.80 -14.90
C PRO A 34 -13.86 -7.77 -13.74
N ALA A 35 -15.14 -8.07 -13.53
CA ALA A 35 -15.57 -9.06 -12.55
C ALA A 35 -14.91 -10.42 -12.80
N GLY A 36 -14.42 -11.06 -11.73
CA GLY A 36 -13.78 -12.37 -11.77
C GLY A 36 -12.24 -12.35 -11.72
N VAL A 37 -11.58 -11.23 -12.04
CA VAL A 37 -10.11 -11.13 -12.03
C VAL A 37 -9.67 -9.91 -11.20
N PRO A 38 -9.75 -9.96 -9.86
CA PRO A 38 -9.50 -8.80 -9.01
C PRO A 38 -8.01 -8.44 -8.90
N VAL A 39 -7.72 -7.16 -8.73
CA VAL A 39 -6.39 -6.62 -8.37
C VAL A 39 -6.55 -5.64 -7.21
N ALA A 40 -5.74 -5.79 -6.16
CA ALA A 40 -5.71 -4.86 -5.04
C ALA A 40 -4.82 -3.66 -5.38
N THR A 41 -5.41 -2.58 -5.89
CA THR A 41 -4.67 -1.40 -6.34
C THR A 41 -4.44 -0.42 -5.19
N VAL A 42 -3.19 0.03 -5.00
CA VAL A 42 -2.83 1.07 -4.02
C VAL A 42 -2.66 2.44 -4.70
N SER A 43 -2.29 3.47 -3.92
CA SER A 43 -2.03 4.81 -4.44
C SER A 43 -0.94 4.83 -5.53
N ILE A 44 -0.98 5.84 -6.40
CA ILE A 44 0.07 6.11 -7.38
C ILE A 44 1.41 6.27 -6.65
N GLY A 45 2.46 5.58 -7.12
CA GLY A 45 3.78 5.54 -6.48
C GLY A 45 3.81 4.83 -5.11
N GLY A 46 2.70 4.21 -4.69
CA GLY A 46 2.47 3.66 -3.36
C GLY A 46 3.19 2.35 -3.04
N ALA A 47 4.44 2.15 -3.49
CA ALA A 47 5.17 0.90 -3.33
C ALA A 47 5.29 0.45 -1.86
N ARG A 48 5.51 1.40 -0.93
CA ARG A 48 5.51 1.11 0.51
C ARG A 48 4.17 0.54 1.00
N ASN A 49 3.06 1.10 0.53
CA ASN A 49 1.73 0.63 0.90
C ASN A 49 1.42 -0.74 0.28
N ALA A 50 1.91 -1.03 -0.92
CA ALA A 50 1.80 -2.37 -1.49
C ALA A 50 2.55 -3.41 -0.65
N ALA A 51 3.78 -3.10 -0.20
CA ALA A 51 4.52 -3.98 0.70
C ALA A 51 3.78 -4.17 2.04
N LEU A 52 3.27 -3.10 2.64
CA LEU A 52 2.49 -3.19 3.89
C LEU A 52 1.19 -3.98 3.71
N LEU A 53 0.50 -3.84 2.57
CA LEU A 53 -0.69 -4.63 2.27
C LEU A 53 -0.35 -6.12 2.11
N ALA A 54 0.74 -6.44 1.40
CA ALA A 54 1.22 -7.82 1.29
C ALA A 54 1.54 -8.42 2.67
N ILE A 55 2.25 -7.68 3.53
CA ILE A 55 2.54 -8.12 4.90
C ILE A 55 1.26 -8.29 5.71
N ARG A 56 0.26 -7.40 5.57
CA ARG A 56 -1.05 -7.54 6.24
C ARG A 56 -1.80 -8.80 5.79
N ILE A 57 -1.74 -9.14 4.51
CA ILE A 57 -2.34 -10.39 4.00
C ILE A 57 -1.64 -11.60 4.62
N LEU A 58 -0.30 -11.61 4.67
CA LEU A 58 0.48 -12.70 5.28
C LEU A 58 0.25 -12.79 6.79
N ALA A 59 0.10 -11.66 7.48
CA ALA A 59 -0.10 -11.60 8.92
C ALA A 59 -1.43 -12.21 9.40
N VAL A 60 -2.39 -12.45 8.50
CA VAL A 60 -3.64 -13.16 8.82
C VAL A 60 -3.35 -14.55 9.41
N SER A 61 -2.30 -15.22 8.94
CA SER A 61 -1.89 -16.55 9.41
C SER A 61 -0.52 -16.57 10.09
N ASP A 62 0.13 -15.42 10.24
CA ASP A 62 1.45 -15.29 10.88
C ASP A 62 1.38 -14.28 12.06
N PRO A 63 1.25 -14.78 13.31
CA PRO A 63 1.22 -13.93 14.50
C PRO A 63 2.48 -13.09 14.70
N ALA A 64 3.64 -13.54 14.23
CA ALA A 64 4.88 -12.78 14.36
C ALA A 64 4.88 -11.56 13.43
N LEU A 65 4.34 -11.69 12.21
CA LEU A 65 4.11 -10.54 11.32
C LEU A 65 3.06 -9.58 11.88
N SER A 66 2.00 -10.10 12.50
CA SER A 66 0.99 -9.28 13.16
C SER A 66 1.59 -8.43 14.29
N ALA A 67 2.42 -9.03 15.14
CA ALA A 67 3.15 -8.30 16.19
C ALA A 67 4.06 -7.20 15.61
N LYS A 68 4.82 -7.50 14.54
CA LYS A 68 5.66 -6.49 13.87
C LYS A 68 4.84 -5.33 13.29
N LEU A 69 3.65 -5.59 12.76
CA LEU A 69 2.75 -4.55 12.27
C LEU A 69 2.22 -3.65 13.39
N LEU A 70 1.94 -4.22 14.58
CA LEU A 70 1.55 -3.45 15.76
C LEU A 70 2.69 -2.53 16.22
N ASP A 71 3.91 -3.04 16.28
CA ASP A 71 5.07 -2.24 16.67
C ASP A 71 5.36 -1.14 15.64
N TYR A 72 5.23 -1.44 14.35
CA TYR A 72 5.33 -0.43 13.30
C TYR A 72 4.27 0.68 13.47
N ALA A 73 3.03 0.33 13.81
CA ALA A 73 1.96 1.31 14.04
C ALA A 73 2.25 2.24 15.24
N LYS A 74 2.75 1.68 16.36
CA LYS A 74 3.19 2.47 17.51
C LYS A 74 4.31 3.45 17.15
N GLY A 75 5.32 2.97 16.41
CA GLY A 75 6.42 3.83 15.95
C GLY A 75 5.96 4.99 15.07
N LEU A 76 4.91 4.79 14.25
CA LEU A 76 4.33 5.88 13.47
C LEU A 76 3.62 6.93 14.35
N GLU A 77 2.89 6.48 15.38
CA GLU A 77 2.23 7.37 16.34
C GLU A 77 3.26 8.23 17.08
N GLU A 78 4.31 7.61 17.59
CA GLU A 78 5.42 8.29 18.27
C GLU A 78 6.10 9.31 17.35
N LEU A 79 6.37 8.94 16.09
CA LEU A 79 6.97 9.84 15.11
C LEU A 79 6.10 11.07 14.85
N VAL A 80 4.78 10.90 14.73
CA VAL A 80 3.84 12.01 14.54
C VAL A 80 3.80 12.91 15.77
N ALA A 81 3.76 12.35 16.98
CA ALA A 81 3.78 13.11 18.23
C ALA A 81 5.07 13.94 18.38
N GLN A 82 6.22 13.36 18.04
CA GLN A 82 7.51 14.05 18.04
C GLN A 82 7.53 15.21 17.04
N LYS A 83 7.07 14.98 15.80
CA LYS A 83 7.01 16.03 14.77
C LYS A 83 6.07 17.17 15.15
N ASN A 84 4.93 16.87 15.77
CA ASN A 84 3.99 17.88 16.24
C ASN A 84 4.61 18.76 17.34
N THR A 85 5.30 18.15 18.30
CA THR A 85 5.99 18.87 19.38
C THR A 85 7.10 19.77 18.82
N ALA A 86 7.90 19.26 17.88
CA ALA A 86 8.94 20.04 17.21
C ALA A 86 8.34 21.24 16.47
N LEU A 87 7.26 21.04 15.69
CA LEU A 87 6.60 22.12 14.97
C LEU A 87 6.12 23.24 15.90
N LYS A 88 5.50 22.87 17.04
CA LYS A 88 5.03 23.84 18.05
C LYS A 88 6.16 24.64 18.69
N SER A 89 7.37 24.10 18.79
CA SER A 89 8.53 24.82 19.35
C SER A 89 9.14 25.85 18.39
N THR A 90 8.82 25.75 17.09
CA THR A 90 9.24 26.70 16.05
C THR A 90 8.22 27.81 15.75
N LEU A 91 7.04 27.75 16.37
CA LEU A 91 5.99 28.77 16.27
C LEU A 91 6.04 29.69 17.50
#